data_AF-A0A2W6E0W2-F1
#
_entry.id   AF-A0A2W6E0W2-F1
#
_cell.length_a   1.000
_cell.length_b   1.000
_cell.length_c   1.000
_cell.angle_alpha   90.00
_cell.angle_beta   90.00
_cell.angle_gamma   90.00
#
_symmetry.space_group_name_H-M   'P 1'
#
loop_
_entity.id
_entity.type
_entity.pdbx_description
1 polymer ?
#
loop_
_entity_poly.entity_id
_entity_poly.type
_entity_poly.pdbx_seq_one_letter_code
_entity_poly.pdbx_strand_id
1 'polypeptide(L)'
;MHLPAPFDQFVRWGNKLISQGVATGALPQLYAATAVDVRGGEYFGPSSLGQTRGAPGRVAASAAARNVHTARRLWERTAELTGVSPDPA
;
A
#
# COMPACT_ATOMS: atom_id res chain seq x y z
N MET A 1 3.12 -11.55 -21.22
CA MET A 1 1.81 -11.51 -21.90
C MET A 1 1.91 -10.40 -22.95
N HIS A 2 2.01 -10.74 -24.24
CA HIS A 2 2.10 -9.74 -25.32
C HIS A 2 0.67 -9.32 -25.69
N LEU A 3 0.31 -8.06 -25.46
CA LEU A 3 -0.98 -7.52 -25.86
C LEU A 3 -0.80 -6.82 -27.22
N PRO A 4 -1.86 -6.63 -28.02
CA PRO A 4 -1.75 -5.96 -29.30
C PRO A 4 -1.13 -4.56 -29.14
N ALA A 5 -0.18 -4.19 -30.00
CA ALA A 5 0.60 -2.94 -29.93
C ALA A 5 -0.18 -1.65 -29.60
N PRO A 6 -1.39 -1.39 -30.14
CA PRO A 6 -2.18 -0.21 -29.75
C PRO A 6 -2.62 -0.25 -28.28
N PHE A 7 -2.89 -1.43 -27.73
CA PHE A 7 -3.22 -1.63 -26.33
C PHE A 7 -1.98 -1.44 -25.42
N ASP A 8 -0.82 -1.99 -25.82
CA ASP A 8 0.43 -1.81 -25.06
C ASP A 8 0.85 -0.34 -24.97
N GLN A 9 0.74 0.42 -26.06
CA GLN A 9 1.03 1.86 -26.04
C GLN A 9 0.06 2.63 -25.15
N PHE A 10 -1.23 2.31 -25.19
CA PHE A 10 -2.24 2.91 -24.32
C PHE A 10 -1.93 2.66 -22.85
N VAL A 11 -1.61 1.41 -22.47
CA VAL A 11 -1.25 1.04 -21.10
C VAL A 11 0.03 1.75 -20.64
N ARG A 12 1.06 1.82 -21.50
CA ARG A 12 2.32 2.50 -21.15
C ARG A 12 2.12 3.99 -20.94
N TRP A 13 1.30 4.65 -21.76
CA TRP A 13 0.95 6.06 -21.58
C TRP A 13 0.11 6.28 -20.32
N GLY A 14 -0.90 5.45 -20.08
CA GLY A 14 -1.70 5.50 -18.85
C GLY A 14 -0.85 5.32 -17.59
N ASN A 15 0.07 4.35 -17.58
CA ASN A 15 0.97 4.13 -16.46
C ASN A 15 1.90 5.33 -16.21
N LYS A 16 2.44 5.94 -17.27
CA LYS A 16 3.27 7.15 -17.13
C LYS A 16 2.48 8.35 -16.60
N LEU A 17 1.17 8.40 -16.86
CA LEU A 17 0.27 9.45 -16.38
C LEU A 17 -0.25 9.24 -14.96
N ILE A 18 -0.26 8.01 -14.43
CA ILE A 18 -0.83 7.70 -13.11
C ILE A 18 0.26 7.32 -12.09
N SER A 19 1.34 6.67 -12.52
CA SER A 19 2.38 6.15 -11.65
C SER A 19 3.55 7.13 -11.44
N GLN A 20 4.42 6.79 -10.51
CA GLN A 20 5.69 7.46 -10.22
C GLN A 20 6.86 6.49 -10.39
N GLY A 21 8.07 7.02 -10.56
CA GLY A 21 9.27 6.17 -10.66
C GLY A 21 9.44 5.31 -9.41
N VAL A 22 10.04 4.12 -9.57
CA VAL A 22 10.20 3.13 -8.48
C VAL A 22 10.87 3.74 -7.25
N ALA A 23 11.93 4.53 -7.43
CA ALA A 23 12.62 5.19 -6.33
C ALA A 23 11.70 6.12 -5.53
N THR A 24 10.86 6.92 -6.21
CA THR A 24 9.89 7.81 -5.56
C THR A 24 8.75 7.01 -4.91
N GLY A 25 8.26 5.97 -5.58
CA GLY A 25 7.21 5.10 -5.07
C GLY A 25 7.61 4.29 -3.83
N ALA A 26 8.92 4.08 -3.61
CA ALA A 26 9.45 3.43 -2.42
C ALA A 26 9.56 4.39 -1.21
N LEU A 27 9.56 5.71 -1.42
CA LEU A 27 9.76 6.69 -0.33
C LEU A 27 8.74 6.55 0.82
N PRO A 28 7.44 6.28 0.61
CA PRO A 28 6.51 6.07 1.71
C PRO A 28 6.84 4.87 2.59
N GLN A 29 7.37 3.78 2.01
CA GLN A 29 7.82 2.61 2.76
C GLN A 29 9.06 2.92 3.59
N LEU A 30 10.03 3.62 2.99
CA LEU A 30 11.22 4.08 3.72
C LEU A 30 10.83 5.02 4.87
N TYR A 31 9.95 5.99 4.62
CA TYR A 31 9.46 6.90 5.65
C TYR A 31 8.81 6.13 6.81
N ALA A 32 7.86 5.24 6.51
CA ALA A 32 7.19 4.43 7.52
C ALA A 32 8.13 3.53 8.32
N ALA A 33 9.24 3.07 7.71
CA ALA A 33 10.21 2.20 8.36
C ALA A 33 11.27 2.95 9.18
N THR A 34 11.61 4.19 8.83
CA THR A 34 12.81 4.85 9.37
C THR A 34 12.56 6.21 10.02
N ALA A 35 11.43 6.86 9.76
CA ALA A 35 11.19 8.20 10.29
C ALA A 35 10.86 8.16 11.80
N VAL A 36 11.46 9.07 12.55
CA VAL A 36 11.40 9.10 14.03
C VAL A 36 10.05 9.50 14.60
N ASP A 37 9.20 10.12 13.77
CA ASP A 37 7.87 10.59 14.12
C ASP A 37 6.77 9.55 13.86
N VAL A 38 7.11 8.39 13.28
CA VAL A 38 6.17 7.32 12.96
C VAL A 38 5.73 6.57 14.21
N ARG A 39 4.42 6.32 14.31
CA ARG A 39 3.81 5.52 15.38
C ARG A 39 3.14 4.26 14.81
N GLY A 40 3.12 3.21 15.63
CA GLY A 40 2.42 1.97 15.29
C GLY A 40 0.94 2.21 14.95
N GLY A 41 0.45 1.54 13.92
CA GLY A 41 -0.93 1.67 13.42
C GLY A 41 -1.18 2.85 12.47
N GLU A 42 -0.16 3.67 12.17
CA GLU A 42 -0.27 4.70 11.15
C GLU A 42 -0.12 4.14 9.72
N TYR A 43 -0.64 4.88 8.75
CA TYR A 43 -0.63 4.51 7.34
C TYR A 43 -0.04 5.64 6.50
N PHE A 44 0.96 5.31 5.68
CA PHE A 44 1.73 6.28 4.89
C PHE A 44 1.64 5.97 3.42
N GLY A 45 1.53 7.02 2.62
CA GLY A 45 1.43 6.92 1.17
C GLY A 45 1.80 8.24 0.50
N PRO A 46 1.71 8.28 -0.83
CA PRO A 46 1.88 9.52 -1.58
C PRO A 46 0.79 10.53 -1.20
N SER A 47 1.17 11.78 -0.92
CA SER A 47 0.26 12.79 -0.34
C SER A 47 -0.69 13.48 -1.33
N SER A 48 -0.55 13.25 -2.64
CA SER A 48 -1.45 13.84 -3.64
C SER A 48 -2.80 13.13 -3.71
N LEU A 49 -3.79 13.79 -4.33
CA LEU A 49 -5.12 13.22 -4.55
C LEU A 49 -5.04 11.84 -5.21
N GLY A 50 -5.75 10.87 -4.63
CA GLY A 50 -5.76 9.49 -5.08
C GLY A 50 -4.57 8.63 -4.62
N GLN A 51 -3.65 9.17 -3.81
CA GLN A 51 -2.50 8.44 -3.24
C GLN A 51 -1.58 7.79 -4.29
N THR A 52 -1.54 8.34 -5.50
CA THR A 52 -0.72 7.82 -6.60
C THR A 52 0.64 8.51 -6.71
N ARG A 53 0.74 9.76 -6.25
CA ARG A 53 1.91 10.64 -6.41
C ARG A 53 2.12 11.58 -5.22
N GLY A 54 3.27 12.25 -5.22
CA GLY A 54 3.66 13.22 -4.21
C GLY A 54 4.65 12.64 -3.20
N ALA A 55 5.11 13.50 -2.30
CA ALA A 55 5.99 13.11 -1.20
C ALA A 55 5.27 12.15 -0.23
N PRO A 56 6.04 11.36 0.55
CA PRO A 56 5.48 10.60 1.67
C PRO A 56 4.69 11.49 2.63
N GLY A 57 3.54 11.00 3.06
CA GLY A 57 2.75 11.63 4.11
C GLY A 57 1.81 10.63 4.75
N ARG A 58 1.38 10.96 5.97
CA ARG A 58 0.33 10.20 6.65
C ARG A 58 -0.98 10.37 5.87
N VAL A 59 -1.61 9.25 5.54
CA VAL A 59 -2.88 9.21 4.80
C VAL A 59 -3.86 8.29 5.49
N ALA A 60 -5.16 8.47 5.22
CA ALA A 60 -6.18 7.61 5.79
C ALA A 60 -6.25 6.28 5.03
N ALA A 61 -6.21 5.17 5.77
CA ALA A 61 -6.57 3.87 5.25
C ALA A 61 -8.07 3.82 4.94
N SER A 62 -8.45 2.97 3.98
CA SER A 62 -9.85 2.78 3.58
C SER A 62 -10.73 2.38 4.78
N ALA A 63 -12.04 2.65 4.71
CA ALA A 63 -12.95 2.25 5.77
C ALA A 63 -12.95 0.73 6.00
N ALA A 64 -12.85 -0.06 4.93
CA ALA A 64 -12.73 -1.50 5.01
C ALA A 64 -11.44 -1.95 5.73
N ALA A 65 -10.31 -1.32 5.44
CA ALA A 65 -9.03 -1.62 6.09
C ALA A 65 -9.03 -1.27 7.59
N ARG A 66 -9.89 -0.34 8.03
CA ARG A 66 -10.04 0.05 9.44
C ARG A 66 -11.10 -0.77 10.21
N ASN A 67 -11.70 -1.78 9.59
CA ASN A 67 -12.69 -2.62 10.26
C ASN A 67 -12.03 -3.66 11.17
N VAL A 68 -12.12 -3.45 12.48
CA VAL A 68 -11.49 -4.31 13.51
C VAL A 68 -12.06 -5.73 13.52
N HIS A 69 -13.36 -5.91 13.27
CA HIS A 69 -13.97 -7.24 13.23
C HIS A 69 -13.45 -8.05 12.04
N THR A 70 -13.33 -7.42 10.87
CA THR A 70 -12.73 -8.05 9.68
C THR A 70 -11.26 -8.37 9.91
N ALA A 71 -10.50 -7.45 10.51
CA ALA A 71 -9.09 -7.66 10.83
C ALA A 71 -8.87 -8.86 11.75
N ARG A 72 -9.63 -8.97 12.85
CA ARG A 72 -9.56 -10.11 13.78
C ARG A 72 -9.83 -11.44 13.07
N ARG A 73 -10.92 -11.51 12.30
CA ARG A 73 -11.29 -12.72 11.57
C ARG A 73 -10.25 -13.11 10.53
N LEU A 74 -9.68 -12.13 9.82
CA LEU A 74 -8.62 -12.39 8.85
C LEU A 74 -7.38 -12.98 9.54
N TRP A 75 -6.99 -12.41 10.67
CA TRP A 75 -5.84 -12.86 11.45
C TRP A 75 -5.99 -14.31 11.94
N GLU A 76 -7.14 -14.65 12.51
CA GLU A 76 -7.49 -16.02 12.92
C GLU A 76 -7.41 -16.99 11.73
N ARG A 77 -7.99 -16.62 10.59
CA ARG A 77 -7.93 -17.45 9.38
C ARG A 77 -6.52 -17.62 8.85
N THR A 78 -5.68 -16.59 8.88
CA THR A 78 -4.29 -16.71 8.45
C THR A 78 -3.50 -17.64 9.37
N ALA A 79 -3.75 -17.61 10.68
CA ALA A 79 -3.12 -18.54 11.62
C ALA A 79 -3.55 -19.99 11.36
N GLU A 80 -4.85 -20.24 11.19
CA GLU A 80 -5.39 -21.56 10.85
C GLU A 80 -4.78 -22.12 9.54
N LEU A 81 -4.69 -21.28 8.50
CA LEU A 81 -4.23 -21.71 7.18
C LEU A 81 -2.71 -21.90 7.09
N THR A 82 -1.94 -21.16 7.88
CA THR A 82 -0.47 -21.24 7.85
C THR A 82 0.11 -22.13 8.94
N GLY A 83 -0.68 -22.47 9.97
CA GLY A 83 -0.20 -23.16 11.17
C GLY A 83 0.70 -22.30 12.06
N VAL A 84 0.83 -21.00 11.79
CA VAL A 84 1.63 -20.06 12.58
C VAL A 84 0.74 -19.42 13.63
N SER A 85 1.04 -19.65 14.91
CA SER A 85 0.37 -18.97 16.01
C SER A 85 0.78 -17.49 16.05
N PRO A 86 -0.19 -16.56 16.12
CA PRO A 86 0.12 -15.16 16.34
C PRO A 86 0.88 -14.93 17.63
N ASP A 87 1.80 -13.96 17.59
CA ASP A 87 2.39 -13.40 18.81
C ASP A 87 1.26 -12.78 19.67
N PRO A 88 1.20 -13.05 20.98
CA PRO A 88 0.23 -12.43 21.90
C PRO A 88 0.43 -10.92 22.15
N ALA A 89 1.43 -10.28 21.52
CA ALA A 89 1.71 -8.85 21.65
C ALA A 89 0.53 -7.91 21.28
#